data_AF-A0AAV6VQW3-F1
#
_entry.id   AF-A0AAV6VQW3-F1
#
_cell.length_a   1.000
_cell.length_b   1.000
_cell.length_c   1.000
_cell.angle_alpha   90.00
_cell.angle_beta   90.00
_cell.angle_gamma   90.00
#
_symmetry.space_group_name_H-M   'P 1'
#
loop_
_entity.id
_entity.type
_entity.pdbx_description
1 polymer ?
#
loop_
_entity_poly.entity_id
_entity_poly.type
_entity_poly.pdbx_seq_one_letter_code
_entity_poly.pdbx_strand_id
1 'polypeptide(L)' 'MNVNKVVSNPLNLYRYLLRQCKKLPTNAQDHYKHHVRQSFNSHIDETNPERIRQIIERAMEDAEWIVKKYSKQPGM' A
#
# COMPACT_ATOMS: atom_id res chain seq x y z
N MET A 1 13.32 7.35 8.19
CA MET A 1 11.96 7.93 8.30
C MET A 1 11.18 7.07 9.27
N ASN A 2 10.69 7.64 10.39
CA ASN A 2 9.88 6.89 11.36
C ASN A 2 8.49 6.62 10.77
N VAL A 3 8.25 5.39 10.32
CA VAL A 3 7.00 4.92 9.69
C VAL A 3 5.79 5.09 10.64
N ASN A 4 6.02 5.05 11.95
CA ASN A 4 5.01 5.06 13.01
C ASN A 4 4.17 6.36 13.13
N LYS A 5 4.46 7.44 12.40
CA LYS A 5 3.76 8.73 12.56
C LYS A 5 2.93 9.18 11.34
N VAL A 6 3.02 8.50 10.19
CA VAL A 6 2.49 9.06 8.92
C VAL A 6 1.15 8.46 8.48
N VAL A 7 0.67 7.36 9.07
CA VAL A 7 -0.46 6.62 8.49
C VAL A 7 -1.57 6.25 9.46
N SER A 8 -1.94 7.12 10.40
CA SER A 8 -3.23 6.96 11.11
C SER A 8 -4.45 7.35 10.25
N ASN A 9 -4.21 7.85 9.03
CA ASN A 9 -5.24 8.34 8.13
C ASN A 9 -5.30 7.48 6.84
N PRO A 10 -6.44 6.83 6.53
CA PRO A 10 -6.61 6.01 5.32
C PRO A 10 -6.23 6.71 4.01
N LEU A 11 -6.47 8.02 3.89
CA LEU A 11 -6.13 8.78 2.69
C LEU A 11 -4.61 8.95 2.53
N ASN A 12 -3.88 9.10 3.64
CA ASN A 12 -2.42 9.13 3.62
C ASN A 12 -1.84 7.77 3.24
N LEU A 13 -2.46 6.67 3.72
CA LEU A 13 -2.11 5.31 3.30
C LEU A 13 -2.27 5.18 1.78
N TYR A 14 -3.45 5.53 1.26
CA TYR A 14 -3.74 5.42 -0.17
C TYR A 14 -2.70 6.14 -1.03
N ARG A 15 -2.38 7.40 -0.70
CA ARG A 15 -1.33 8.17 -1.39
C ARG A 15 0.06 7.57 -1.22
N TYR A 16 0.38 7.02 -0.05
CA TYR A 16 1.64 6.32 0.19
C TYR A 16 1.77 5.08 -0.69
N LEU A 17 0.74 4.23 -0.73
CA LEU A 17 0.73 3.00 -1.53
C LEU A 17 0.89 3.32 -3.03
N LEU A 18 0.18 4.32 -3.56
CA LEU A 18 0.36 4.75 -4.95
C LEU A 18 1.79 5.22 -5.26
N ARG A 19 2.48 5.84 -4.29
CA ARG A 19 3.90 6.19 -4.43
C ARG A 19 4.81 4.96 -4.40
N GLN A 20 4.50 3.93 -3.62
CA GLN A 20 5.25 2.67 -3.63
C GLN A 20 5.08 1.93 -4.97
N CYS A 21 3.87 1.92 -5.56
CA CYS A 21 3.65 1.32 -6.88
C CYS A 21 4.56 1.92 -7.97
N LYS A 22 4.90 3.22 -7.88
CA LYS A 22 5.83 3.88 -8.83
C LYS A 22 7.28 3.41 -8.71
N LYS A 23 7.65 2.72 -7.62
CA LYS A 23 8.98 2.13 -7.43
C LYS A 23 9.11 0.75 -8.05
N LEU A 24 8.00 0.16 -8.51
CA LEU A 24 7.98 -1.16 -9.12
C LEU A 24 8.35 -1.08 -10.61
N PRO A 25 8.80 -2.19 -11.22
CA PRO A 25 8.96 -2.28 -12.66
C PRO A 25 7.70 -1.88 -13.42
N THR A 26 7.85 -1.27 -14.59
CA THR A 26 6.76 -0.66 -15.36
C THR A 26 5.59 -1.63 -15.60
N ASN A 27 5.88 -2.89 -15.92
CA ASN A 27 4.90 -3.96 -16.15
C ASN A 27 4.08 -4.34 -14.90
N ALA A 28 4.58 -4.06 -13.70
CA ALA A 28 3.91 -4.38 -12.44
C ALA A 28 3.11 -3.20 -11.87
N GLN A 29 3.46 -1.96 -12.24
CA GLN A 29 2.91 -0.77 -11.58
C GLN A 29 1.39 -0.71 -11.66
N ASP A 30 0.82 -0.97 -12.85
CA ASP A 30 -0.62 -0.79 -13.05
C ASP A 30 -1.45 -1.87 -12.36
N HIS A 31 -0.96 -3.12 -12.33
CA HIS A 31 -1.55 -4.20 -11.54
C HIS A 31 -1.71 -3.77 -10.06
N TYR A 32 -0.63 -3.30 -9.44
CA TYR A 32 -0.68 -2.89 -8.03
C TYR A 32 -1.46 -1.60 -7.80
N LYS A 33 -1.45 -0.63 -8.73
CA LYS A 33 -2.32 0.56 -8.63
C LYS A 33 -3.81 0.17 -8.66
N HIS A 34 -4.20 -0.78 -9.52
CA HIS A 34 -5.56 -1.27 -9.57
C HIS A 34 -5.94 -1.98 -8.27
N HIS A 35 -5.07 -2.86 -7.77
CA HIS A 35 -5.29 -3.55 -6.49
C HIS A 35 -5.45 -2.57 -5.32
N VAL A 36 -4.60 -1.53 -5.23
CA VAL A 36 -4.71 -0.49 -4.20
C VAL A 36 -6.06 0.23 -4.26
N ARG A 37 -6.52 0.61 -5.47
CA ARG A 37 -7.83 1.26 -5.65
C ARG A 37 -8.98 0.34 -5.26
N GLN A 38 -8.93 -0.91 -5.69
CA GLN A 38 -9.97 -1.89 -5.41
C GLN A 38 -10.07 -2.16 -3.90
N SER A 39 -8.95 -2.45 -3.22
CA SER A 39 -8.93 -2.65 -1.77
C SER A 39 -9.37 -1.41 -0.99
N PHE A 40 -9.01 -0.20 -1.45
CA PHE A 40 -9.45 1.01 -0.76
C PHE A 40 -10.99 1.16 -0.84
N ASN A 41 -11.57 0.92 -2.01
CA ASN A 41 -13.01 1.01 -2.19
C ASN A 41 -13.78 -0.09 -1.42
N SER A 42 -13.21 -1.29 -1.25
CA SER A 42 -13.86 -2.37 -0.49
C SER A 42 -13.96 -2.12 1.02
N HIS A 43 -13.28 -1.09 1.54
CA HIS A 43 -13.27 -0.74 2.96
C HIS A 43 -13.84 0.64 3.26
N ILE A 44 -14.54 1.28 2.31
CA ILE A 44 -15.04 2.66 2.48
C ILE A 44 -16.04 2.80 3.63
N ASP A 45 -16.83 1.75 3.90
CA ASP A 45 -17.84 1.71 4.97
C ASP A 45 -17.30 1.16 6.30
N GLU A 46 -16.01 0.82 6.38
CA GLU A 46 -15.40 0.35 7.62
C GLU A 46 -15.27 1.54 8.59
N THR A 47 -15.90 1.41 9.76
CA THR A 47 -15.94 2.45 10.80
C THR A 47 -15.29 2.00 12.10
N ASN A 48 -14.95 0.71 12.22
CA ASN A 48 -14.28 0.19 13.41
C ASN A 48 -12.81 0.63 13.42
N PRO A 49 -12.36 1.41 14.42
CA PRO A 49 -11.02 1.96 14.44
C PRO A 49 -9.92 0.89 14.53
N GLU A 50 -10.18 -0.23 15.21
CA GLU A 50 -9.23 -1.33 15.33
C GLU A 50 -9.09 -2.08 14.02
N ARG A 51 -10.20 -2.30 13.30
CA ARG A 51 -10.15 -2.91 11.96
C ARG A 51 -9.43 -2.01 10.95
N ILE A 52 -9.71 -0.71 10.97
CA ILE A 52 -9.00 0.28 10.13
C ILE A 52 -7.49 0.22 10.40
N ARG A 53 -7.10 0.16 11.68
CA ARG A 53 -5.69 0.05 12.07
C ARG A 53 -5.05 -1.22 11.53
N GLN A 54 -5.70 -2.37 11.67
CA GLN A 54 -5.19 -3.65 11.17
C GLN A 54 -5.03 -3.65 9.64
N ILE A 55 -6.01 -3.09 8.91
CA ILE A 55 -5.94 -2.93 7.46
C ILE A 55 -4.74 -2.06 7.07
N ILE A 56 -4.53 -0.95 7.79
CA ILE A 56 -3.39 -0.05 7.54
C ILE A 56 -2.06 -0.76 7.78
N GLU A 57 -1.90 -1.39 8.94
CA GLU A 57 -0.67 -2.10 9.32
C GLU A 57 -0.34 -3.17 8.27
N ARG A 58 -1.34 -3.99 7.91
CA ARG A 58 -1.17 -5.05 6.91
C ARG A 58 -0.80 -4.49 5.52
N ALA A 59 -1.47 -3.44 5.06
CA ALA A 59 -1.19 -2.83 3.78
C ALA A 59 0.23 -2.23 3.69
N MET A 60 0.76 -1.70 4.81
CA MET A 60 2.14 -1.23 4.87
C MET A 60 3.13 -2.40 4.77
N GLU A 61 2.93 -3.48 5.52
CA GLU A 61 3.77 -4.67 5.47
C GLU A 61 3.83 -5.26 4.06
N ASP A 62 2.65 -5.41 3.42
CA ASP A 62 2.54 -5.94 2.06
C ASP A 62 3.29 -5.04 1.06
N ALA A 63 3.14 -3.72 1.17
CA ALA A 63 3.83 -2.78 0.29
C ALA A 63 5.37 -2.83 0.45
N GLU A 64 5.86 -2.91 1.69
CA GLU A 64 7.29 -3.04 1.96
C GLU A 64 7.85 -4.35 1.40
N TRP A 65 7.13 -5.46 1.59
CA TRP A 65 7.52 -6.76 1.06
C TRP A 65 7.56 -6.77 -0.47
N ILE A 66 6.52 -6.23 -1.14
CA ILE A 66 6.44 -6.15 -2.61
C ILE A 66 7.60 -5.31 -3.15
N VAL A 67 7.82 -4.10 -2.62
CA VAL A 67 8.92 -3.23 -3.08
C VAL A 67 10.27 -3.93 -2.90
N LYS A 68 10.49 -4.59 -1.76
CA LYS A 68 11.73 -5.34 -1.50
C LYS A 68 11.89 -6.53 -2.46
N LYS A 69 10.81 -7.25 -2.77
CA LYS A 69 10.80 -8.38 -3.71
C LYS A 69 11.29 -7.93 -5.10
N TYR A 70 10.70 -6.87 -5.64
CA TYR A 70 11.08 -6.35 -6.96
C TYR A 70 12.43 -5.61 -6.97
N SER A 71 12.85 -5.00 -5.86
CA SER A 71 14.19 -4.39 -5.75
C SER A 71 15.31 -5.43 -5.81
N LYS A 72 15.03 -6.67 -5.41
CA LYS A 72 15.98 -7.79 -5.52
C LYS A 72 15.95 -8.50 -6.88
N GLN A 73 15.01 -8.14 -7.75
CA GLN A 73 14.86 -8.70 -9.10
C GLN A 73 14.86 -7.58 -10.15
N PRO A 74 16.00 -6.92 -10.40
CA PRO A 74 16.09 -5.97 -11.50
C PRO A 74 16.03 -6.73 -12.84
N GLY A 75 14.98 -6.53 -13.63
CA GLY A 75 14.96 -6.94 -15.05
C GLY A 75 13.88 -7.92 -15.55
N MET A 76 12.71 -8.01 -14.91
CA MET A 76 11.49 -8.51 -15.59
C MET A 76 10.68 -7.35 -16.17
#